data_AF-X1T9Z6-F1
#
_entry.id   AF-X1T9Z6-F1
#
_cell.length_a   1.000
_cell.length_b   1.000
_cell.length_c   1.000
_cell.angle_alpha   90.00
_cell.angle_beta   90.00
_cell.angle_gamma   90.00
#
_symmetry.space_group_name_H-M   'P 1'
#
loop_
_entity.id
_entity.type
_entity.pdbx_description
1 polymer ?
#
loop_
_entity_poly.entity_id
_entity_poly.type
_entity_poly.pdbx_seq_one_letter_code
_entity_poly.pdbx_strand_id
1 'polypeptide(L)'
;MLSEYVEKVLKIREECPRQSMAVREYALVYMVAETVKPRRILEAGTGYGFSTHVLHKACPTAEIDSIDNLSDRLGEEWGKYVRGVRNVHLICGDSKDIIPRLVQERDYGLALLDDGHSEEIVFKNVVDCT
;
A
#
# COMPACT_ATOMS: atom_id res chain seq x y z
N MET A 1 21.14 2.06 8.76
CA MET A 1 20.32 1.53 7.64
C MET A 1 18.86 1.90 7.84
N LEU A 2 18.14 1.38 8.85
CA LEU A 2 16.73 1.76 9.08
C LEU A 2 16.52 3.26 9.43
N SER A 3 17.53 3.92 10.00
CA SER A 3 17.48 5.35 10.35
C SER A 3 17.18 6.28 9.16
N GLU A 4 17.76 6.00 7.99
CA GLU A 4 17.51 6.78 6.77
C GLU A 4 16.04 6.63 6.31
N TYR A 5 15.50 5.42 6.37
CA TYR A 5 14.11 5.16 6.02
C TYR A 5 13.13 5.82 7.00
N VAL A 6 13.48 5.87 8.28
CA VAL A 6 12.72 6.64 9.28
C VAL A 6 12.66 8.11 8.89
N GLU A 7 13.77 8.72 8.47
CA GLU A 7 13.78 10.12 8.01
C GLU A 7 12.94 10.33 6.76
N LYS A 8 12.98 9.41 5.78
CA LYS A 8 12.12 9.45 4.58
C LYS A 8 10.64 9.43 4.97
N VAL A 9 10.25 8.54 5.89
CA VAL A 9 8.86 8.42 6.36
C VAL A 9 8.43 9.63 7.20
N LEU A 10 9.33 10.22 7.99
CA LEU A 10 9.03 11.45 8.75
C LEU A 10 8.67 12.61 7.81
N LYS A 11 9.36 12.75 6.68
CA LYS A 11 9.01 13.74 5.64
C LYS A 11 7.64 13.47 5.03
N ILE A 12 7.34 12.20 4.76
CA ILE A 12 6.00 11.77 4.29
C ILE A 12 4.92 12.14 5.31
N ARG A 13 5.22 12.08 6.61
CA ARG A 13 4.30 12.48 7.69
C ARG A 13 4.05 13.98 7.80
N GLU A 14 4.97 14.80 7.35
CA GLU A 14 4.72 16.24 7.20
C GLU A 14 3.71 16.51 6.08
N GLU A 15 3.75 15.71 5.00
CA GLU A 15 2.79 15.77 3.90
C GLU A 15 1.44 15.16 4.35
N CYS A 16 1.45 13.95 4.92
CA CYS A 16 0.30 13.15 5.33
C CYS A 16 0.37 12.85 6.84
N PRO A 17 -0.26 13.65 7.72
CA PRO A 17 -0.04 13.54 9.17
C PRO A 17 -0.80 12.39 9.84
N ARG A 18 -1.78 11.77 9.16
CA ARG A 18 -2.57 10.67 9.71
C ARG A 18 -2.01 9.34 9.23
N GLN A 19 -1.66 8.46 10.16
CA GLN A 19 -1.09 7.15 9.89
C GLN A 19 -1.66 6.12 10.89
N SER A 20 -1.78 4.85 10.49
CA SER A 20 -2.26 3.76 11.35
C SER A 20 -1.12 3.11 12.14
N MET A 21 0.02 2.90 11.49
CA MET A 21 1.20 2.24 12.08
C MET A 21 2.25 3.23 12.60
N ALA A 22 3.24 2.74 13.34
CA ALA A 22 4.39 3.53 13.78
C ALA A 22 5.32 3.87 12.60
N VAL A 23 6.04 4.99 12.71
CA VAL A 23 7.01 5.43 11.68
C VAL A 23 8.04 4.36 11.32
N ARG A 24 8.47 3.55 12.31
CA ARG A 24 9.45 2.48 12.09
C ARG A 24 8.89 1.32 11.27
N GLU A 25 7.59 1.04 11.37
CA GLU A 25 6.92 -0.01 10.59
C GLU A 25 6.81 0.44 9.13
N TYR A 26 6.41 1.69 8.89
CA TYR A 26 6.44 2.27 7.55
C TYR A 26 7.85 2.39 6.96
N ALA A 27 8.87 2.62 7.80
CA ALA A 27 10.25 2.63 7.34
C ALA A 27 10.68 1.25 6.82
N LEU A 28 10.21 0.17 7.45
CA LEU A 28 10.40 -1.20 6.97
C LEU A 28 9.65 -1.43 5.65
N VAL A 29 8.38 -1.01 5.55
CA VAL A 29 7.60 -1.11 4.31
C VAL A 29 8.29 -0.37 3.16
N TYR A 30 8.75 0.86 3.41
CA TYR A 30 9.50 1.65 2.43
C TYR A 30 10.74 0.89 1.95
N MET A 31 11.55 0.41 2.90
CA MET A 31 12.78 -0.32 2.61
C MET A 31 12.51 -1.58 1.78
N VAL A 32 11.48 -2.35 2.13
CA VAL A 32 11.08 -3.56 1.39
C VAL A 32 10.67 -3.19 -0.04
N ALA A 33 9.79 -2.20 -0.21
CA ALA A 33 9.35 -1.77 -1.54
C ALA A 33 10.52 -1.26 -2.40
N GLU A 34 11.37 -0.38 -1.87
CA GLU A 34 12.55 0.17 -2.57
C GLU A 34 13.56 -0.93 -2.95
N THR A 35 13.65 -2.00 -2.16
CA THR A 35 14.53 -3.14 -2.41
C THR A 35 13.97 -4.09 -3.47
N VAL A 36 12.70 -4.48 -3.33
CA VAL A 36 12.01 -5.43 -4.23
C VAL A 36 11.78 -4.80 -5.60
N LYS A 37 11.52 -3.49 -5.66
CA LYS A 37 11.19 -2.73 -6.88
C LYS A 37 10.09 -3.40 -7.70
N PRO A 38 8.92 -3.72 -7.09
CA PRO A 38 7.85 -4.40 -7.79
C PRO A 38 7.30 -3.52 -8.92
N ARG A 39 6.90 -4.15 -10.04
CA ARG A 39 6.15 -3.45 -11.10
C ARG A 39 4.72 -3.13 -10.65
N ARG A 40 4.15 -3.98 -9.79
CA ARG A 40 2.80 -3.88 -9.26
C ARG A 40 2.75 -4.18 -7.77
N ILE A 41 2.02 -3.36 -7.03
CA ILE A 41 1.81 -3.46 -5.59
C ILE A 41 0.31 -3.61 -5.34
N LEU A 42 -0.05 -4.59 -4.52
CA LEU A 42 -1.39 -4.74 -3.98
C LEU A 42 -1.40 -4.14 -2.57
N GLU A 43 -2.37 -3.31 -2.26
CA GLU A 43 -2.61 -2.82 -0.91
C GLU A 43 -4.07 -3.07 -0.52
N ALA A 44 -4.28 -3.62 0.68
CA ALA A 44 -5.59 -3.76 1.30
C ALA A 44 -5.57 -3.00 2.63
N GLY A 45 -6.54 -2.10 2.83
CA GLY A 45 -6.56 -1.20 3.97
C GLY A 45 -5.90 0.14 3.65
N THR A 46 -6.45 0.87 2.68
CA THR A 46 -5.99 2.21 2.29
C THR A 46 -6.01 3.21 3.46
N GLY A 47 -7.08 3.20 4.26
CA GLY A 47 -7.32 4.16 5.34
C GLY A 47 -7.17 5.61 4.87
N TYR A 48 -6.29 6.37 5.53
CA TYR A 48 -5.98 7.76 5.16
C TYR A 48 -4.97 7.91 4.00
N GLY A 49 -4.40 6.80 3.54
CA GLY A 49 -3.48 6.74 2.42
C GLY A 49 -2.02 7.00 2.70
N PHE A 50 -1.64 6.97 3.98
CA PHE A 50 -0.24 7.09 4.36
C PHE A 50 0.62 5.96 3.80
N SER A 51 0.17 4.71 3.96
CA SER A 51 0.83 3.52 3.44
C SER A 51 0.98 3.58 1.92
N THR A 52 -0.05 3.99 1.20
CA THR A 52 0.01 4.17 -0.25
C THR A 52 1.02 5.23 -0.64
N HIS A 53 1.08 6.35 0.08
CA HIS A 53 2.07 7.41 -0.18
C HIS A 53 3.50 6.92 0.08
N VAL A 54 3.69 6.13 1.14
CA VAL A 54 4.95 5.43 1.42
C VAL A 54 5.34 4.52 0.25
N LEU A 55 4.42 3.66 -0.22
CA LEU A 55 4.65 2.74 -1.34
C LEU A 55 4.96 3.51 -2.64
N HIS A 56 4.23 4.57 -2.93
CA HIS A 56 4.46 5.41 -4.10
C HIS A 56 5.81 6.13 -4.04
N LYS A 57 6.20 6.69 -2.89
CA LYS A 57 7.52 7.34 -2.73
C LYS A 57 8.67 6.34 -2.79
N ALA A 58 8.47 5.10 -2.31
CA ALA A 58 9.45 4.04 -2.39
C ALA A 58 9.60 3.48 -3.82
N CYS A 59 8.49 3.43 -4.58
CA CYS A 59 8.43 2.92 -5.94
C CYS A 59 7.57 3.81 -6.85
N PRO A 60 8.07 4.98 -7.29
CA PRO A 60 7.25 5.97 -8.02
C PRO A 60 6.69 5.49 -9.35
N THR A 61 7.26 4.42 -9.91
CA THR A 61 6.85 3.83 -11.20
C THR A 61 5.99 2.58 -11.06
N ALA A 62 5.79 2.06 -9.84
CA ALA A 62 4.95 0.87 -9.63
C ALA A 62 3.48 1.24 -9.79
N GLU A 63 2.69 0.35 -10.41
CA GLU A 63 1.24 0.42 -10.35
C GLU A 63 0.79 -0.05 -8.96
N ILE A 64 -0.02 0.73 -8.27
CA ILE A 64 -0.52 0.42 -6.92
C ILE A 64 -2.03 0.26 -7.01
N ASP A 65 -2.53 -0.95 -6.80
CA ASP A 65 -3.95 -1.23 -6.62
C ASP A 65 -4.23 -1.22 -5.11
N SER A 66 -4.91 -0.18 -4.63
CA SER A 66 -5.20 0.09 -3.22
C SER A 66 -6.69 -0.11 -2.95
N ILE A 67 -7.03 -1.01 -2.03
CA ILE A 67 -8.39 -1.48 -1.78
C ILE A 67 -8.84 -1.08 -0.39
N ASP A 68 -10.03 -0.52 -0.28
CA ASP A 68 -10.66 -0.19 1.00
C ASP A 68 -12.18 -0.07 0.86
N ASN A 69 -12.90 -0.27 1.97
CA ASN A 69 -14.34 -0.10 2.07
C ASN A 69 -14.69 1.38 2.34
N LEU A 70 -14.19 2.27 1.50
CA LEU A 70 -14.23 3.71 1.69
C LEU A 70 -15.66 4.20 2.00
N SER A 71 -15.96 4.35 3.29
CA SER A 71 -17.09 5.18 3.69
C SER A 71 -16.82 6.62 3.24
N ASP A 72 -17.87 7.43 3.04
CA ASP A 72 -17.84 8.81 2.51
C ASP A 72 -16.80 9.76 3.16
N ARG A 73 -16.17 9.35 4.27
CA ARG A 73 -15.14 10.09 5.02
C ARG A 73 -13.74 10.08 4.42
N LEU A 74 -13.39 9.13 3.54
CA LEU A 74 -12.00 8.95 3.10
C LEU A 74 -11.66 9.68 1.78
N GLY A 75 -12.66 10.00 0.95
CA GLY A 75 -12.44 10.61 -0.38
C GLY A 75 -11.77 11.98 -0.37
N GLU A 76 -11.98 12.80 0.67
CA GLU A 76 -11.43 14.17 0.73
C GLU A 76 -9.96 14.22 1.13
N GLU A 77 -9.55 13.42 2.13
CA GLU A 77 -8.16 13.40 2.61
C GLU A 77 -7.25 12.57 1.69
N TRP A 78 -7.72 11.41 1.22
CA TRP A 78 -7.02 10.61 0.22
C TRP A 78 -6.72 11.41 -1.04
N GLY A 79 -7.75 12.11 -1.55
CA GLY A 79 -7.66 12.89 -2.77
C GLY A 79 -6.56 13.93 -2.74
N LYS A 80 -6.15 14.46 -1.58
CA LYS A 80 -5.07 15.47 -1.52
C LYS A 80 -3.71 14.92 -1.95
N TYR A 81 -3.41 13.65 -1.68
CA TYR A 81 -2.08 13.07 -1.90
C TYR A 81 -1.94 12.35 -3.23
N VAL A 82 -3.01 11.72 -3.70
CA VAL A 82 -2.99 11.00 -4.98
C VAL A 82 -3.50 11.83 -6.15
N ARG A 83 -3.96 13.07 -5.91
CA ARG A 83 -4.37 13.99 -6.99
C ARG A 83 -3.20 14.20 -7.95
N GLY A 84 -3.36 13.70 -9.18
CA GLY A 84 -2.34 13.78 -10.23
C GLY A 84 -1.38 12.59 -10.29
N VAL A 85 -1.45 11.66 -9.33
CA VAL A 85 -0.72 10.40 -9.37
C VAL A 85 -1.49 9.42 -10.26
N ARG A 86 -0.90 9.02 -11.38
CA ARG A 86 -1.58 8.19 -12.40
C ARG A 86 -1.45 6.69 -12.17
N ASN A 87 -0.45 6.28 -11.40
CA ASN A 87 -0.11 4.89 -11.14
C ASN A 87 -0.63 4.38 -9.79
N VAL A 88 -1.56 5.10 -9.17
CA VAL A 88 -2.28 4.65 -7.96
C VAL A 88 -3.75 4.53 -8.32
N HIS A 89 -4.30 3.34 -8.13
CA HIS A 89 -5.68 2.98 -8.42
C HIS A 89 -6.39 2.64 -7.13
N LEU A 90 -7.37 3.47 -6.76
CA LEU A 90 -8.20 3.22 -5.60
C LEU A 90 -9.40 2.37 -6.02
N ILE A 91 -9.60 1.24 -5.35
CA ILE A 91 -10.67 0.30 -5.63
C ILE A 91 -11.55 0.21 -4.40
N CYS A 92 -12.77 0.74 -4.50
CA CYS A 92 -13.71 0.72 -3.38
C CYS A 92 -14.44 -0.63 -3.30
N GLY A 93 -14.39 -1.28 -2.15
CA GLY A 93 -15.14 -2.49 -1.85
C GLY A 93 -14.44 -3.40 -0.83
N ASP A 94 -15.01 -4.58 -0.62
CA ASP A 94 -14.46 -5.58 0.29
C ASP A 94 -13.23 -6.26 -0.35
N SER A 95 -12.10 -6.23 0.35
CA SER A 95 -10.84 -6.84 -0.09
C SER A 95 -10.97 -8.35 -0.30
N LYS A 96 -11.83 -9.04 0.47
CA LYS A 96 -12.09 -10.48 0.34
C LYS A 96 -12.70 -10.84 -1.02
N ASP A 97 -13.48 -9.93 -1.59
CA ASP A 97 -14.11 -10.12 -2.89
C ASP A 97 -13.22 -9.66 -4.05
N ILE A 98 -12.44 -8.59 -3.84
CA ILE A 98 -11.66 -7.93 -4.87
C ILE A 98 -10.33 -8.65 -5.12
N ILE A 99 -9.59 -8.98 -4.05
CA ILE A 99 -8.24 -9.54 -4.16
C ILE A 99 -8.23 -10.84 -4.99
N PRO A 100 -9.13 -11.82 -4.76
CA PRO A 100 -9.14 -13.05 -5.55
C PRO A 100 -9.31 -12.83 -7.05
N ARG A 101 -10.02 -11.77 -7.46
CA ARG A 101 -10.21 -11.42 -8.87
C ARG A 101 -8.96 -10.74 -9.44
N LEU A 102 -8.41 -9.78 -8.72
CA LEU A 102 -7.21 -9.06 -9.15
C LEU A 102 -6.01 -10.00 -9.35
N VAL A 103 -5.78 -10.92 -8.41
CA VAL A 103 -4.64 -11.85 -8.49
C VAL A 103 -4.82 -12.94 -9.56
N GLN A 104 -6.02 -13.10 -10.13
CA GLN A 104 -6.23 -13.95 -11.31
C GLN A 104 -5.84 -13.23 -12.61
N GLU A 105 -5.96 -11.91 -12.64
CA GLU A 105 -5.74 -11.08 -13.83
C GLU A 105 -4.34 -10.44 -13.86
N ARG A 106 -3.71 -10.31 -12.69
CA ARG A 106 -2.49 -9.51 -12.49
C ARG A 106 -1.53 -10.19 -11.54
N ASP A 107 -0.25 -10.16 -11.92
CA ASP A 107 0.84 -10.48 -11.01
C ASP A 107 1.23 -9.25 -10.17
N TYR A 108 1.37 -9.48 -8.87
CA TYR A 108 1.86 -8.50 -7.90
C TYR A 108 3.21 -8.94 -7.34
N GLY A 109 4.18 -8.02 -7.33
CA GLY A 109 5.51 -8.28 -6.78
C GLY A 109 5.61 -7.98 -5.28
N LEU A 110 4.62 -7.28 -4.73
CA LEU A 110 4.53 -6.93 -3.32
C LEU A 110 3.06 -6.77 -2.93
N ALA A 111 2.69 -7.23 -1.74
CA ALA A 111 1.39 -6.99 -1.14
C ALA A 111 1.55 -6.43 0.28
N LEU A 112 0.79 -5.39 0.61
CA LEU A 112 0.62 -4.86 1.96
C LEU A 112 -0.84 -5.11 2.38
N LEU A 113 -1.05 -5.92 3.42
CA LEU A 113 -2.37 -6.26 3.92
C LEU A 113 -2.55 -5.72 5.33
N ASP A 114 -3.30 -4.62 5.45
CA ASP A 114 -3.58 -3.88 6.70
C ASP A 114 -5.07 -3.54 6.80
N ASP A 115 -5.95 -4.50 6.47
CA ASP A 115 -7.41 -4.33 6.43
C ASP A 115 -8.14 -5.07 7.57
N GLY A 116 -7.40 -5.68 8.51
CA GLY A 116 -7.96 -6.50 9.59
C GLY A 116 -8.55 -7.85 9.16
N HIS A 117 -8.47 -8.19 7.87
CA HIS A 117 -8.97 -9.43 7.26
C HIS A 117 -7.85 -10.26 6.59
N SER A 118 -6.60 -9.85 6.77
CA SER A 118 -5.41 -10.47 6.18
C SER A 118 -5.27 -11.97 6.47
N GLU A 119 -5.78 -12.46 7.62
CA GLU A 119 -5.75 -13.88 7.98
C GLU A 119 -6.64 -14.77 7.09
N GLU A 120 -7.63 -14.18 6.40
CA GLU A 120 -8.55 -14.90 5.51
C GLU A 120 -8.11 -14.90 4.05
N ILE A 121 -7.09 -14.10 3.70
CA ILE A 121 -6.56 -14.01 2.34
C ILE A 121 -5.53 -15.13 2.12
N VAL A 122 -6.00 -16.26 1.57
CA VAL A 122 -5.14 -17.40 1.22
C VAL A 122 -4.42 -17.14 -0.11
N PHE A 123 -3.14 -16.76 -0.05
CA PHE A 123 -2.28 -16.75 -1.24
C PHE A 123 -1.90 -18.18 -1.62
N LYS A 124 -2.35 -18.66 -2.80
CA LYS A 124 -2.03 -20.01 -3.29
C LYS A 124 -0.61 -20.16 -3.86
N ASN A 125 0.17 -19.08 -3.95
CA ASN A 125 1.52 -19.08 -4.54
C ASN A 125 2.49 -18.20 -3.73
N VAL A 126 2.61 -18.41 -2.43
CA VAL A 126 3.78 -17.91 -1.69
C VAL A 126 4.97 -18.71 -2.21
N VAL A 127 5.92 -18.03 -2.84
CA VAL A 127 7.11 -18.65 -3.43
C VAL A 127 7.80 -19.48 -2.35
N ASP A 128 7.80 -20.80 -2.54
CA ASP A 128 8.57 -21.71 -1.72
C ASP A 128 10.04 -21.49 -2.08
N CYS A 129 10.76 -20.81 -1.20
CA CYS A 129 12.21 -20.63 -1.32
C CYS A 129 12.89 -21.89 -0.80
N THR A 130 12.73 -23.02 -1.50
CA THR A 130 13.54 -24.23 -1.34
C THR A 130 14.39 -24.49 -2.56
#